data_AF-A0A0D7CNZ9-F1
#
_entry.id   AF-A0A0D7CNZ9-F1
#
_cell.length_a   1.000
_cell.length_b   1.000
_cell.length_c   1.000
_cell.angle_alpha   90.00
_cell.angle_beta   90.00
_cell.angle_gamma   90.00
#
_symmetry.space_group_name_H-M   'P 1'
#
loop_
_entity.id
_entity.type
_entity.pdbx_description
1 polymer ?
#
loop_
_entity_poly.entity_id
_entity_poly.type
_entity_poly.pdbx_seq_one_letter_code
_entity_poly.pdbx_strand_id
1 'polypeptide(L)' 'MTRLTPRAQLGIPNSQPAAAECDICKALVHQRQTAEARGDWSKVADINIELRNHPHKGRQ' A
#
# COMPACT_ATOMS: atom_id res chain seq x y z
N MET A 1 29.86 26.56 9.58
CA MET A 1 28.83 26.73 8.53
C MET A 1 28.00 25.44 8.48
N THR A 2 26.90 25.34 9.24
CA THR A 2 26.11 24.10 9.33
C THR A 2 24.92 24.20 8.38
N ARG A 3 24.93 23.42 7.28
CA ARG A 3 23.77 23.30 6.39
C ARG A 3 22.79 22.32 7.00
N LEU A 4 21.64 22.82 7.45
CA LEU A 4 20.49 21.99 7.78
C LEU A 4 19.91 21.47 6.47
N THR A 5 19.91 20.14 6.30
CA THR A 5 19.23 19.51 5.16
C THR A 5 17.72 19.74 5.29
N PRO A 6 17.03 20.13 4.21
CA PRO A 6 15.58 20.30 4.26
C PRO A 6 14.89 18.97 4.58
N ARG A 7 13.85 19.05 5.41
CA ARG A 7 13.09 17.90 5.90
C ARG A 7 12.53 17.12 4.71
N ALA A 8 12.90 15.85 4.58
CA ALA A 8 12.38 14.97 3.55
C ALA A 8 10.85 14.95 3.64
N GLN A 9 10.20 15.51 2.63
CA GLN A 9 8.76 15.49 2.51
C GLN A 9 8.39 14.09 2.03
N LEU A 10 8.05 13.20 2.95
CA LEU A 10 7.44 11.92 2.63
C LEU A 10 6.11 12.24 1.94
N GLY A 11 6.10 12.15 0.61
CA GLY A 11 4.87 12.25 -0.18
C GLY A 11 3.86 11.27 0.40
N ILE A 12 2.65 11.75 0.66
CA ILE A 12 1.54 10.92 1.14
C ILE A 12 1.48 9.71 0.20
N PRO A 13 1.69 8.47 0.68
CA PRO A 13 1.65 7.31 -0.20
C PRO A 13 0.29 7.31 -0.88
N ASN A 14 0.32 7.40 -2.21
CA ASN A 14 -0.84 7.52 -3.08
C ASN A 14 -1.99 6.69 -2.51
N SER A 15 -3.13 7.35 -2.34
CA SER A 15 -4.41 6.75 -1.99
C SER A 15 -4.56 5.45 -2.76
N GLN A 16 -4.86 4.37 -2.02
CA GLN A 16 -5.02 2.99 -2.46
C GLN A 16 -5.38 2.90 -3.96
N PRO A 17 -4.59 2.19 -4.78
CA PRO A 17 -4.88 2.08 -6.21
C PRO A 17 -6.32 1.58 -6.36
N ALA A 18 -7.10 2.28 -7.20
CA ALA A 18 -8.48 1.94 -7.47
C ALA A 18 -8.57 0.45 -7.82
N ALA A 19 -9.10 -0.36 -6.91
CA ALA A 19 -9.21 -1.80 -7.00
C ALA A 19 -10.23 -2.25 -8.07
N ALA A 20 -10.44 -1.46 -9.12
CA ALA A 20 -11.56 -1.65 -10.04
C ALA A 20 -11.35 -2.86 -10.97
N GLU A 21 -10.11 -3.11 -11.43
CA GLU A 21 -9.90 -4.01 -12.59
C GLU A 21 -8.97 -5.21 -12.34
N CYS A 22 -8.41 -5.38 -11.13
CA CYS A 22 -7.53 -6.51 -10.81
C CYS A 22 -8.12 -7.38 -9.70
N ASP A 23 -8.41 -8.64 -10.03
CA ASP A 23 -8.94 -9.62 -9.08
C ASP A 23 -7.97 -9.90 -7.92
N ILE A 24 -6.66 -9.79 -8.17
CA ILE A 24 -5.62 -9.96 -7.13
C ILE A 24 -5.70 -8.81 -6.12
N CYS A 25 -5.82 -7.56 -6.58
CA CYS A 25 -5.99 -6.43 -5.68
C CYS A 25 -7.32 -6.49 -4.91
N LYS A 26 -8.40 -6.95 -5.54
CA LYS A 26 -9.69 -7.18 -4.83
C LYS A 26 -9.54 -8.23 -3.74
N ALA A 27 -8.88 -9.35 -4.04
CA ALA A 27 -8.62 -10.40 -3.07
C ALA A 27 -7.73 -9.90 -1.91
N LEU A 28 -6.69 -9.12 -2.21
CA LEU A 28 -5.82 -8.52 -1.19
C LEU A 28 -6.56 -7.53 -0.31
N VAL A 29 -7.44 -6.69 -0.86
CA VAL A 29 -8.29 -5.77 -0.07
C VAL A 29 -9.20 -6.55 0.88
N HIS A 30 -9.81 -7.65 0.42
CA HIS A 30 -10.65 -8.50 1.27
C HIS A 30 -9.84 -9.20 2.38
N GLN A 31 -8.64 -9.67 2.06
CA GLN A 31 -7.72 -10.22 3.05
C GLN A 31 -7.30 -9.17 4.08
N ARG A 32 -7.09 -7.92 3.65
CA ARG A 32 -6.76 -6.80 4.54
C ARG A 32 -7.87 -6.58 5.56
N GLN A 33 -9.12 -6.49 5.10
CA GLN A 33 -10.28 -6.30 5.98
C GLN A 33 -10.43 -7.46 6.99
N THR A 34 -10.16 -8.68 6.55
CA THR A 34 -10.18 -9.86 7.43
C THR A 34 -9.07 -9.81 8.48
N ALA A 35 -7.86 -9.37 8.09
CA ALA A 35 -6.74 -9.20 9.01
C ALA A 35 -6.98 -8.04 10.00
N GLU A 36 -7.54 -6.93 9.53
CA GLU A 36 -7.97 -5.80 10.37
C GLU A 36 -9.00 -6.25 11.42
N ALA A 37 -10.01 -7.03 11.01
CA ALA A 37 -11.02 -7.58 11.92
C ALA A 37 -10.44 -8.55 12.97
N ARG A 38 -9.33 -9.22 12.64
CA ARG A 38 -8.59 -10.11 13.56
C ARG A 38 -7.58 -9.37 14.44
N GLY A 39 -7.34 -8.09 14.19
CA GLY A 39 -6.28 -7.31 14.85
C GLY A 39 -4.87 -7.69 14.41
N ASP A 40 -4.73 -8.38 13.28
CA ASP A 40 -3.45 -8.84 12.74
C ASP A 40 -2.80 -7.75 11.88
N TRP A 41 -2.28 -6.72 12.56
CA TRP A 41 -1.67 -5.56 11.91
C TRP A 41 -0.40 -5.90 11.13
N SER A 42 0.30 -6.98 11.51
CA SER A 42 1.45 -7.49 10.77
C SER A 42 1.02 -7.96 9.38
N LYS A 43 -0.05 -8.74 9.31
CA LYS A 43 -0.60 -9.20 8.04
C LYS A 43 -1.19 -8.06 7.21
N VAL A 44 -1.79 -7.05 7.84
CA VAL A 44 -2.26 -5.84 7.16
C VAL A 44 -1.10 -5.08 6.50
N ALA A 45 0.05 -4.98 7.16
CA ALA A 45 1.23 -4.32 6.60
C ALA A 45 1.80 -5.08 5.40
N ASP A 46 1.92 -6.41 5.50
CA ASP A 46 2.33 -7.32 4.42
C ASP A 46 1.42 -7.14 3.18
N ILE A 47 0.10 -7.18 3.39
CA ILE A 47 -0.90 -6.99 2.33
C ILE A 47 -0.80 -5.59 1.69
N ASN A 48 -0.53 -4.55 2.47
CA ASN A 48 -0.33 -3.20 1.95
C ASN A 48 0.94 -3.09 1.08
N ILE A 49 2.01 -3.82 1.41
CA ILE A 49 3.22 -3.88 0.59
C ILE A 49 2.89 -4.60 -0.72
N GLU A 50 2.22 -5.75 -0.66
CA GLU A 50 1.82 -6.51 -1.84
C GLU A 50 0.91 -5.70 -2.76
N LEU A 51 -0.07 -4.98 -2.22
CA LEU A 51 -0.95 -4.07 -2.98
C LEU A 51 -0.18 -2.95 -3.68
N ARG A 52 0.91 -2.46 -3.09
CA ARG A 52 1.76 -1.40 -3.68
C ARG A 52 2.73 -1.95 -4.72
N ASN A 53 3.22 -3.17 -4.50
CA ASN A 53 4.20 -3.81 -5.36
C ASN A 53 3.55 -4.62 -6.49
N HIS A 54 2.23 -4.84 -6.43
CA HIS A 54 1.51 -5.61 -7.44
C HIS A 54 1.63 -4.95 -8.82
N PRO A 55 2.32 -5.59 -9.79
CA PRO A 55 2.50 -5.01 -11.11
C PRO A 55 1.21 -5.12 -11.90
N HIS A 56 0.46 -4.03 -11.98
CA HIS A 56 -0.58 -3.90 -12.99
C HIS A 56 0.11 -3.77 -14.34
N LYS A 57 -0.04 -4.77 -15.22
CA LYS A 57 0.40 -4.66 -16.62
C LYS A 57 -0.26 -3.43 -17.23
N GLY A 58 0.45 -2.30 -17.25
CA GLY A 58 -0.07 -1.05 -17.81
C GLY A 58 0.34 0.27 -17.17
N ARG A 59 1.39 0.38 -16.34
CA ARG A 59 2.01 1.70 -16.11
C ARG A 59 3.50 1.63 -15.80
N GLN A 60 4.29 2.02 -16.81
CA GLN A 60 5.64 2.56 -16.65
C GLN A 60 5.56 3.96 -16.05
#